data_AF-A0A9P8NBR4-F1
#
_entry.id   AF-A0A9P8NBR4-F1
#
_cell.length_a   1.000
_cell.length_b   1.000
_cell.length_c   1.000
_cell.angle_alpha   90.00
_cell.angle_beta   90.00
_cell.angle_gamma   90.00
#
_symmetry.space_group_name_H-M   'P 1'
#
loop_
_entity.id
_entity.type
_entity.pdbx_description
1 polymer ?
#
loop_
_entity_poly.entity_id
_entity_poly.type
_entity_poly.pdbx_seq_one_letter_code
_entity_poly.pdbx_strand_id
1 'polypeptide(L)'
;MVLPRVRRALRAGFEQLAPQLPARQLSQITFDGGSAAALLDQFKPDTAYVVVGGNYANSTNRGPGDLKVSWKWKSSLRFSRVEADQNKYKQVLSQVNFYMKQHGARYGYILTNTEFVAVKRLNSNGRLAVANPIPWTSGSIGQPSVLLGLWYLGMLVAENNNWALTA
;
A
#
# COMPACT_ATOMS: atom_id res chain seq x y z
N MET A 1 -8.02 -12.42 7.15
CA MET A 1 -7.53 -13.40 6.15
C MET A 1 -6.44 -12.86 5.21
N VAL A 2 -6.44 -11.59 4.82
CA VAL A 2 -5.48 -10.99 3.86
C VAL A 2 -4.03 -10.98 4.37
N LEU A 3 -3.82 -10.38 5.56
CA LEU A 3 -2.52 -10.22 6.21
C LEU A 3 -1.62 -11.48 6.20
N PRO A 4 -2.05 -12.63 6.75
CA PRO A 4 -1.19 -13.82 6.79
C PRO A 4 -0.91 -14.39 5.39
N ARG A 5 -1.78 -14.16 4.40
CA ARG A 5 -1.55 -14.63 3.02
C ARG A 5 -0.49 -13.78 2.32
N VAL A 6 -0.62 -12.45 2.36
CA VAL A 6 0.35 -11.53 1.75
C VAL A 6 1.72 -11.69 2.42
N ARG A 7 1.77 -11.78 3.75
CA ARG A 7 3.03 -12.00 4.49
C ARG A 7 3.74 -13.27 4.06
N ARG A 8 3.02 -14.41 3.96
CA ARG A 8 3.61 -15.67 3.50
C ARG A 8 4.06 -15.63 2.05
N ALA A 9 3.27 -15.01 1.17
CA ALA A 9 3.62 -14.89 -0.25
C ALA A 9 4.87 -14.01 -0.46
N LEU A 10 5.01 -12.91 0.28
CA LEU A 10 6.23 -12.09 0.26
C LEU A 10 7.43 -12.88 0.77
N ARG A 11 7.30 -13.56 1.91
CA ARG A 11 8.37 -14.38 2.47
C ARG A 11 8.86 -15.42 1.45
N ALA A 12 7.95 -16.22 0.89
CA ALA A 12 8.28 -17.23 -0.10
C ALA A 12 8.91 -16.62 -1.37
N GLY A 13 8.40 -15.48 -1.84
CA GLY A 13 8.98 -14.76 -2.99
C GLY A 13 10.41 -14.29 -2.73
N PHE A 14 10.69 -13.74 -1.55
CA PHE A 14 12.05 -13.31 -1.18
C PHE A 14 13.00 -14.49 -0.92
N GLU A 15 12.52 -15.60 -0.35
CA GLU A 15 13.30 -16.85 -0.22
C GLU A 15 13.75 -17.34 -1.60
N GLN A 16 12.85 -17.37 -2.58
CA GLN A 16 13.18 -17.75 -3.96
C GLN A 16 14.15 -16.76 -4.64
N LEU A 17 14.01 -15.46 -4.34
CA LEU A 17 14.84 -14.41 -4.93
C LEU A 17 16.14 -14.15 -4.16
N ALA A 18 16.41 -14.84 -3.06
CA ALA A 18 17.51 -14.52 -2.13
C ALA A 18 18.87 -14.28 -2.83
N PRO A 19 19.32 -15.12 -3.79
CA PRO A 19 20.60 -14.90 -4.47
C PRO A 19 20.65 -13.64 -5.34
N GLN A 20 19.47 -13.12 -5.74
CA GLN A 20 19.32 -12.03 -6.70
C GLN A 20 18.98 -10.69 -6.06
N LEU A 21 18.67 -10.66 -4.74
CA LEU A 21 18.25 -9.43 -4.06
C LEU A 21 19.26 -8.27 -4.20
N PRO A 22 20.58 -8.48 -4.05
CA PRO A 22 21.55 -7.40 -4.20
C PRO A 22 21.58 -6.84 -5.62
N ALA A 23 21.62 -7.73 -6.62
CA ALA A 23 21.64 -7.35 -8.04
C ALA A 23 20.36 -6.60 -8.45
N ARG A 24 19.21 -6.96 -7.87
CA ARG A 24 17.91 -6.32 -8.12
C ARG A 24 17.63 -5.09 -7.25
N GLN A 25 18.53 -4.75 -6.32
CA GLN A 25 18.35 -3.65 -5.37
C GLN A 25 17.04 -3.77 -4.57
N LEU A 26 16.73 -4.99 -4.11
CA LEU A 26 15.54 -5.29 -3.32
C LEU A 26 15.89 -5.50 -1.85
N SER A 27 15.21 -4.79 -0.95
CA SER A 27 15.17 -5.13 0.47
C SER A 27 14.10 -6.20 0.70
N GLN A 28 14.40 -7.23 1.50
CA GLN A 28 13.37 -8.14 1.97
C GLN A 28 12.39 -7.39 2.88
N ILE A 29 11.10 -7.44 2.56
CA ILE A 29 10.03 -6.81 3.34
C ILE A 29 9.03 -7.82 3.89
N THR A 30 8.31 -7.41 4.93
CA THR A 30 7.14 -8.10 5.47
C THR A 30 5.92 -7.17 5.43
N PHE A 31 4.74 -7.77 5.58
CA PHE A 31 3.46 -7.08 5.62
C PHE A 31 2.77 -7.32 6.97
N ASP A 32 2.42 -6.24 7.67
CA ASP A 32 1.81 -6.29 8.99
C ASP A 32 0.80 -5.15 9.25
N GLY A 33 0.21 -5.11 10.44
CA GLY A 33 -0.52 -3.95 10.94
C GLY A 33 0.37 -2.72 11.03
N GLY A 34 -0.22 -1.52 10.94
CA GLY A 34 0.58 -0.29 10.84
C GLY A 34 1.45 0.02 12.06
N SER A 35 1.19 -0.59 13.22
CA SER A 35 2.07 -0.54 14.39
C SER A 35 3.41 -1.27 14.21
N ALA A 36 3.59 -1.98 13.09
CA ALA A 36 4.89 -2.55 12.75
C ALA A 36 5.89 -1.50 12.22
N ALA A 37 5.43 -0.28 11.96
CA ALA A 37 6.25 0.87 11.59
C ALA A 37 6.23 1.95 12.69
N ALA A 38 7.16 2.89 12.59
CA ALA A 38 7.24 4.05 13.49
C ALA A 38 5.92 4.85 13.46
N LEU A 39 5.47 5.31 14.64
CA LEU A 39 4.33 6.21 14.75
C LEU A 39 4.82 7.65 14.62
N LEU A 40 4.39 8.35 13.56
CA LEU A 40 4.76 9.74 13.30
C LEU A 40 3.56 10.64 13.61
N ASP A 41 3.78 11.66 14.43
CA ASP A 41 2.75 12.60 14.90
C ASP A 41 1.50 11.91 15.48
N GLN A 42 1.69 10.73 16.11
CA GLN A 42 0.62 9.88 16.66
C GLN A 42 -0.39 9.32 15.64
N PHE A 43 -0.11 9.46 14.34
CA PHE A 43 -0.92 8.85 13.30
C PHE A 43 -0.45 7.44 12.97
N LYS A 44 -1.42 6.52 12.81
CA LYS A 44 -1.18 5.11 12.55
C LYS A 44 -1.96 4.65 11.32
N PRO A 45 -1.28 4.29 10.22
CA PRO A 45 -1.91 3.56 9.12
C PRO A 45 -2.49 2.22 9.60
N ASP A 46 -3.45 1.63 8.90
CA ASP A 46 -3.98 0.33 9.32
C ASP A 46 -2.99 -0.80 9.06
N THR A 47 -2.14 -0.65 8.03
CA THR A 47 -1.16 -1.66 7.62
C THR A 47 0.18 -1.03 7.23
N ALA A 48 1.23 -1.83 7.27
CA ALA A 48 2.57 -1.44 6.87
C ALA A 48 3.30 -2.50 6.04
N TYR A 49 4.12 -2.03 5.11
CA TYR A 49 5.22 -2.79 4.56
C TYR A 49 6.51 -2.29 5.19
N VAL A 50 7.25 -3.19 5.85
CA VAL A 50 8.49 -2.85 6.57
C VAL A 50 9.61 -3.80 6.21
N VAL A 51 10.84 -3.32 6.26
CA VAL A 51 12.03 -4.15 6.02
C VAL A 51 12.18 -5.18 7.13
N VAL A 52 12.44 -6.43 6.76
CA VAL A 52 12.67 -7.51 7.73
C VAL A 52 13.96 -7.22 8.51
N GLY A 53 13.91 -7.43 9.84
CA GLY A 53 15.04 -7.14 10.74
C GLY A 53 15.14 -5.67 11.17
N GLY A 54 14.22 -4.80 10.73
CA GLY A 54 14.12 -3.43 11.24
C GLY A 54 13.56 -3.38 12.68
N ASN A 55 13.89 -2.31 13.42
CA ASN A 55 13.32 -2.04 14.73
C ASN A 55 11.96 -1.34 14.59
N TYR A 56 10.91 -1.86 15.22
CA TYR A 56 9.56 -1.28 15.23
C TYR A 56 9.51 0.22 15.55
N ALA A 57 10.38 0.72 16.43
CA ALA A 57 10.42 2.14 16.79
C ALA A 57 10.86 3.06 15.62
N ASN A 58 11.65 2.53 14.69
CA ASN A 58 12.31 3.30 13.62
C ASN A 58 11.96 2.80 12.21
N SER A 59 11.24 1.68 12.10
CA SER A 59 10.89 1.06 10.82
C SER A 59 10.02 2.02 10.00
N THR A 60 10.49 2.38 8.81
CA THR A 60 9.72 3.19 7.88
C THR A 60 8.66 2.34 7.19
N ASN A 61 7.41 2.80 7.19
CA ASN A 61 6.36 2.16 6.41
C ASN A 61 6.54 2.50 4.93
N ARG A 62 7.08 1.56 4.14
CA ARG A 62 7.36 1.79 2.72
C ARG A 62 6.11 1.78 1.84
N GLY A 63 4.95 1.38 2.39
CA GLY A 63 3.68 1.29 1.66
C GLY A 63 2.46 1.37 2.58
N PRO A 64 2.17 2.52 3.20
CA PRO A 64 1.05 2.64 4.13
C PRO A 64 -0.29 2.32 3.44
N GLY A 65 -1.11 1.54 4.13
CA GLY A 65 -2.45 1.16 3.67
C GLY A 65 -3.55 1.58 4.63
N ASP A 66 -4.71 1.91 4.07
CA ASP A 66 -5.93 2.29 4.81
C ASP A 66 -7.05 1.28 4.51
N LEU A 67 -7.63 0.71 5.56
CA LEU A 67 -8.67 -0.31 5.50
C LEU A 67 -10.04 0.33 5.72
N LYS A 68 -10.93 0.20 4.75
CA LYS A 68 -12.29 0.75 4.84
C LYS A 68 -13.33 -0.32 4.53
N VAL A 69 -14.53 -0.13 5.04
CA VAL A 69 -15.71 -0.86 4.56
C VAL A 69 -16.30 -0.14 3.35
N SER A 70 -16.84 -0.89 2.38
CA SER A 70 -17.24 -0.38 1.07
C SER A 70 -18.36 0.65 1.11
N TRP A 71 -19.17 0.66 2.19
CA TRP A 71 -20.19 1.69 2.43
C TRP A 71 -19.59 3.00 2.95
N LYS A 72 -18.39 3.00 3.54
CA LYS A 72 -17.64 4.21 3.90
C LYS A 72 -16.84 4.75 2.72
N TRP A 73 -16.24 3.86 1.93
CA TRP A 73 -15.42 4.26 0.78
C TRP A 73 -15.44 3.19 -0.31
N LYS A 74 -15.62 3.63 -1.55
CA LYS A 74 -15.40 2.83 -2.75
C LYS A 74 -14.99 3.73 -3.92
N SER A 75 -14.30 3.17 -4.90
CA SER A 75 -13.76 3.88 -6.07
C SER A 75 -14.85 4.62 -6.87
N SER A 76 -16.05 4.05 -6.96
CA SER A 76 -17.19 4.65 -7.66
C SER A 76 -17.71 5.94 -7.02
N LEU A 77 -17.40 6.21 -5.75
CA LEU A 77 -17.79 7.48 -5.11
C LEU A 77 -17.17 8.70 -5.82
N ARG A 78 -16.05 8.52 -6.52
CA ARG A 78 -15.44 9.54 -7.38
C ARG A 78 -16.41 10.15 -8.39
N PHE A 79 -17.33 9.34 -8.90
CA PHE A 79 -18.27 9.71 -9.96
C PHE A 79 -19.70 9.89 -9.43
N SER A 80 -19.89 9.90 -8.10
CA SER A 80 -21.20 10.12 -7.50
C SER A 80 -21.73 11.52 -7.85
N ARG A 81 -23.05 11.63 -8.05
CA ARG A 81 -23.72 12.93 -8.19
C ARG A 81 -23.90 13.64 -6.85
N VAL A 82 -23.66 12.93 -5.73
CA VAL A 82 -23.75 13.47 -4.38
C VAL A 82 -22.37 13.99 -3.97
N GLU A 83 -22.28 15.30 -3.71
CA GLU A 83 -21.01 15.95 -3.35
C GLU A 83 -20.37 15.32 -2.10
N ALA A 84 -21.17 14.98 -1.10
CA ALA A 84 -20.71 14.33 0.13
C ALA A 84 -19.95 13.02 -0.15
N ASP A 85 -20.34 12.26 -1.17
CA ASP A 85 -19.65 11.02 -1.56
C ASP A 85 -18.31 11.30 -2.23
N GLN A 86 -18.25 12.31 -3.10
CA GLN A 86 -16.98 12.75 -3.70
C GLN A 86 -16.02 13.28 -2.63
N ASN A 87 -16.54 13.97 -1.61
CA ASN A 87 -15.74 14.45 -0.49
C ASN A 87 -15.21 13.30 0.38
N LYS A 88 -16.02 12.28 0.68
CA LYS A 88 -15.53 11.03 1.31
C LYS A 88 -14.44 10.35 0.47
N TYR A 89 -14.60 10.32 -0.85
CA TYR A 89 -13.59 9.75 -1.75
C TYR A 89 -12.24 10.48 -1.60
N LYS A 90 -12.26 11.82 -1.68
CA LYS A 90 -11.08 12.69 -1.54
C LYS A 90 -10.49 12.63 -0.13
N GLN A 91 -11.31 12.52 0.91
CA GLN A 91 -10.85 12.48 2.30
C GLN A 91 -9.96 11.26 2.56
N VAL A 92 -10.38 10.08 2.13
CA VAL A 92 -9.57 8.85 2.30
C VAL A 92 -8.28 8.92 1.48
N LEU A 93 -8.33 9.45 0.25
CA LEU A 93 -7.10 9.69 -0.52
C LEU A 93 -6.16 10.67 0.19
N SER A 94 -6.69 11.72 0.79
CA SER A 94 -5.89 12.69 1.56
C SER A 94 -5.23 12.05 2.78
N GLN A 95 -5.94 11.13 3.46
CA GLN A 95 -5.44 10.38 4.60
C GLN A 95 -4.28 9.47 4.21
N VAL A 96 -4.43 8.68 3.13
CA VAL A 96 -3.34 7.83 2.62
C VAL A 96 -2.17 8.67 2.15
N ASN A 97 -2.41 9.78 1.43
CA ASN A 97 -1.35 10.69 0.98
C ASN A 97 -0.57 11.31 2.15
N PHE A 98 -1.26 11.61 3.25
CA PHE A 98 -0.65 12.11 4.48
C PHE A 98 0.29 11.06 5.09
N TYR A 99 -0.16 9.82 5.26
CA TYR A 99 0.70 8.72 5.74
C TYR A 99 1.91 8.49 4.82
N MET A 100 1.69 8.52 3.51
CA MET A 100 2.76 8.42 2.53
C MET A 100 3.76 9.57 2.68
N LYS A 101 3.29 10.79 2.96
CA LYS A 101 4.17 11.95 3.23
C LYS A 101 5.05 11.70 4.45
N GLN A 102 4.44 11.29 5.56
CA GLN A 102 5.12 11.09 6.83
C GLN A 102 6.25 10.06 6.69
N HIS A 103 6.00 8.98 5.95
CA HIS A 103 7.00 7.93 5.74
C HIS A 103 7.88 8.10 4.50
N GLY A 104 7.74 9.20 3.75
CA GLY A 104 8.44 9.40 2.47
C GLY A 104 8.09 8.36 1.40
N ALA A 105 7.01 7.59 1.58
CA ALA A 105 6.62 6.50 0.71
C ALA A 105 6.04 7.02 -0.61
N ARG A 106 6.51 6.44 -1.73
CA ARG A 106 6.00 6.70 -3.08
C ARG A 106 4.70 5.95 -3.33
N TYR A 107 4.52 4.79 -2.71
CA TYR A 107 3.37 3.92 -2.92
C TYR A 107 2.55 3.78 -1.63
N GLY A 108 1.25 3.61 -1.80
CA GLY A 108 0.29 3.36 -0.74
C GLY A 108 -0.95 2.73 -1.36
N TYR A 109 -1.96 2.45 -0.56
CA TYR A 109 -3.18 1.83 -1.09
C TYR A 109 -4.37 1.95 -0.16
N ILE A 110 -5.54 1.66 -0.72
CA ILE A 110 -6.79 1.52 0.01
C ILE A 110 -7.32 0.12 -0.26
N LEU A 111 -7.74 -0.57 0.80
CA LEU A 111 -8.34 -1.89 0.69
C LEU A 111 -9.70 -1.89 1.38
N THR A 112 -10.69 -2.44 0.68
CA THR A 112 -12.03 -2.63 1.23
C THR A 112 -12.49 -4.07 1.12
N ASN A 113 -13.67 -4.37 1.67
CA ASN A 113 -14.31 -5.66 1.48
C ASN A 113 -14.83 -5.87 0.05
N THR A 114 -14.71 -4.90 -0.87
CA THR A 114 -15.11 -5.04 -2.28
C THR A 114 -13.96 -4.86 -3.28
N GLU A 115 -12.92 -4.10 -2.95
CA GLU A 115 -11.85 -3.78 -3.91
C GLU A 115 -10.51 -3.42 -3.25
N PHE A 116 -9.45 -3.46 -4.06
CA PHE A 116 -8.13 -2.92 -3.77
C PHE A 116 -7.79 -1.80 -4.76
N VAL A 117 -7.26 -0.68 -4.27
CA VAL A 117 -6.88 0.48 -5.07
C VAL A 117 -5.46 0.92 -4.70
N ALA A 118 -4.51 0.70 -5.62
CA ALA A 118 -3.15 1.19 -5.47
C ALA A 118 -3.06 2.70 -5.71
N VAL A 119 -2.21 3.37 -4.94
CA VAL A 119 -1.98 4.81 -4.98
C VAL A 119 -0.48 5.06 -5.12
N LYS A 120 -0.11 5.95 -6.04
CA LYS A 120 1.27 6.39 -6.27
C LYS A 120 1.35 7.90 -6.12
N ARG A 121 2.24 8.40 -5.28
CA ARG A 121 2.62 9.81 -5.27
C ARG A 121 3.50 10.12 -6.47
N LEU A 122 3.17 11.20 -7.15
CA LEU A 122 3.90 11.68 -8.32
C LEU A 122 4.97 12.71 -7.97
N ASN A 123 4.79 13.42 -6.84
CA ASN A 123 5.72 14.44 -6.35
C ASN A 123 5.47 14.79 -4.87
N SER A 124 6.32 15.67 -4.34
CA SER A 124 6.30 16.16 -2.96
C SER A 124 5.08 17.05 -2.67
N ASN A 125 4.49 17.66 -3.70
CA ASN A 125 3.29 18.50 -3.61
C ASN A 125 1.98 17.72 -3.41
N GLY A 126 2.05 16.40 -3.29
CA GLY A 126 0.90 15.56 -2.95
C GLY A 126 0.02 15.18 -4.15
N ARG A 127 0.49 15.36 -5.38
CA ARG A 127 -0.21 14.82 -6.57
C ARG A 127 -0.19 13.28 -6.53
N LEU A 128 -1.34 12.67 -6.80
CA LEU A 128 -1.54 11.23 -6.79
C LEU A 128 -1.92 10.72 -8.18
N ALA A 129 -1.33 9.59 -8.57
CA ALA A 129 -1.94 8.67 -9.52
C ALA A 129 -2.67 7.58 -8.74
N VAL A 130 -3.92 7.33 -9.09
CA VAL A 130 -4.79 6.32 -8.46
C VAL A 130 -5.11 5.27 -9.51
N ALA A 131 -4.80 4.02 -9.23
CA ALA A 131 -5.02 2.91 -10.15
C ALA A 131 -6.53 2.60 -10.31
N ASN A 132 -6.86 1.88 -11.39
CA ASN A 132 -8.18 1.26 -11.50
C ASN A 132 -8.38 0.24 -10.36
N PRO A 133 -9.58 0.14 -9.78
CA PRO A 133 -9.85 -0.78 -8.69
C PRO A 133 -9.75 -2.24 -9.14
N ILE A 134 -9.15 -3.08 -8.31
CA ILE A 134 -9.16 -4.53 -8.45
C ILE A 134 -10.26 -5.09 -7.55
N PRO A 135 -11.40 -5.58 -8.09
CA PRO A 135 -12.45 -6.14 -7.25
C PRO A 135 -12.07 -7.53 -6.72
N TRP A 136 -12.63 -7.93 -5.58
CA TRP A 136 -12.42 -9.28 -5.02
C TRP A 136 -12.92 -10.41 -5.92
N THR A 137 -13.84 -10.11 -6.85
CA THR A 137 -14.34 -11.03 -7.86
C THR A 137 -13.39 -11.18 -9.07
N SER A 138 -12.30 -10.41 -9.12
CA SER A 138 -11.24 -10.52 -10.13
C SER A 138 -10.25 -11.65 -9.79
N GLY A 139 -9.33 -11.95 -10.71
CA GLY A 139 -8.28 -12.96 -10.54
C GLY A 139 -8.30 -14.09 -11.57
N SER A 140 -9.03 -13.92 -12.67
CA SER A 140 -8.99 -14.81 -13.83
C SER A 140 -7.78 -14.51 -14.73
N ILE A 141 -7.62 -15.28 -15.80
CA ILE A 141 -6.55 -15.09 -16.78
C ILE A 141 -6.57 -13.64 -17.32
N GLY A 142 -5.43 -12.96 -17.22
CA GLY A 142 -5.26 -11.57 -17.67
C GLY A 142 -5.83 -10.51 -16.73
N GLN A 143 -6.41 -10.89 -15.58
CA GLN A 143 -6.97 -9.96 -14.59
C GLN A 143 -6.30 -10.15 -13.23
N PRO A 144 -5.74 -9.09 -12.62
CA PRO A 144 -5.08 -9.24 -11.34
C PRO A 144 -6.10 -9.55 -10.24
N SER A 145 -5.72 -10.40 -9.29
CA SER A 145 -6.48 -10.58 -8.05
C SER A 145 -6.02 -9.56 -7.00
N VAL A 146 -6.86 -9.31 -5.98
CA VAL A 146 -6.50 -8.41 -4.87
C VAL A 146 -5.19 -8.85 -4.18
N LEU A 147 -5.02 -10.15 -3.94
CA LEU A 147 -3.80 -10.66 -3.29
C LEU A 147 -2.56 -10.50 -4.17
N LEU A 148 -2.69 -10.66 -5.49
CA LEU A 148 -1.61 -10.40 -6.43
C LEU A 148 -1.24 -8.91 -6.45
N GLY A 149 -2.25 -8.02 -6.44
CA GLY A 149 -2.03 -6.58 -6.37
C GLY A 149 -1.29 -6.15 -5.10
N LEU A 150 -1.68 -6.66 -3.94
CA LEU A 150 -0.99 -6.41 -2.65
C LEU A 150 0.43 -6.97 -2.63
N TRP A 151 0.65 -8.18 -3.18
CA TRP A 151 1.99 -8.76 -3.27
C TRP A 151 2.88 -7.94 -4.22
N TYR A 152 2.36 -7.56 -5.38
CA TYR A 152 3.12 -6.77 -6.36
C TYR A 152 3.45 -5.37 -5.85
N LEU A 153 2.53 -4.72 -5.14
CA LEU A 153 2.83 -3.48 -4.41
C LEU A 153 3.96 -3.68 -3.40
N GLY A 154 3.95 -4.82 -2.71
CA GLY A 154 5.06 -5.26 -1.85
C GLY A 154 6.39 -5.32 -2.60
N MET A 155 6.42 -5.92 -3.78
CA MET A 155 7.64 -5.95 -4.61
C MET A 155 8.10 -4.54 -5.03
N LEU A 156 7.18 -3.63 -5.37
CA LEU A 156 7.52 -2.24 -5.70
C LEU A 156 8.12 -1.48 -4.51
N VAL A 157 7.59 -1.68 -3.30
CA VAL A 157 8.11 -1.00 -2.09
C VAL A 157 9.37 -1.68 -1.51
N ALA A 158 9.73 -2.85 -2.01
CA ALA A 158 11.00 -3.51 -1.72
C ALA A 158 12.17 -2.88 -2.49
N GLU A 159 11.93 -2.26 -3.65
CA GLU A 159 12.95 -1.61 -4.48
C GLU A 159 13.58 -0.41 -3.77
N ASN A 160 14.86 -0.52 -3.42
CA ASN A 160 15.60 0.46 -2.62
C ASN A 160 15.57 1.88 -3.21
N ASN A 161 15.58 1.99 -4.54
CA ASN A 161 15.69 3.26 -5.26
C ASN A 161 14.33 3.81 -5.74
N ASN A 162 13.23 3.11 -5.47
CA ASN A 162 11.91 3.46 -6.02
C ASN A 162 10.81 3.52 -4.96
N TRP A 163 10.98 2.87 -3.81
CA TRP A 163 9.97 2.88 -2.76
C TRP A 163 9.70 4.28 -2.19
N ALA A 164 10.74 5.12 -2.13
CA ALA A 164 10.66 6.47 -1.61
C ALA A 164 10.42 7.51 -2.70
N LEU A 165 9.75 8.59 -2.34
CA LEU A 165 9.67 9.78 -3.17
C LEU A 165 10.86 10.68 -2.80
N THR A 166 11.97 10.54 -3.50
CA THR A 166 13.13 11.43 -3.35
C THR A 166 12.71 12.86 -3.71
N ALA A 167 13.03 13.81 -2.82
CA ALA A 167 12.85 15.24 -3.07
C ALA A 167 13.78 15.72 -4.19
#